data_AF-A0A396SWU0-F1
#
_entry.id   AF-A0A396SWU0-F1
#
_cell.length_a   1.000
_cell.length_b   1.000
_cell.length_c   1.000
_cell.angle_alpha   90.00
_cell.angle_beta   90.00
_cell.angle_gamma   90.00
#
_symmetry.space_group_name_H-M   'P 1'
#
loop_
_entity.id
_entity.type
_entity.pdbx_description
1 polymer ?
#
loop_
_entity_poly.entity_id
_entity_poly.type
_entity_poly.pdbx_seq_one_letter_code
_entity_poly.pdbx_strand_id
1 'polypeptide(L)'
;MFIFGKKLNFRPLLIGLLFCLGIGILAAIMLQLMNIHPIIWAVLAGVIIFLLITLVYYPTVLQDEFNYFTISKQEITYYNYGNRFNKFKLLLLGKNAPVKTIKLTDIKSAHLVGKNEIKKMAFTVPFDMLQVYFSGIISMLMNPFGLELVLNNGQKIYLSLARDHIYNPEKTYNQANTAINMIKK
;
A
#
# COMPACT_ATOMS: atom_id res chain seq x y z
N MET A 1 14.52 18.32 3.33
CA MET A 1 13.97 17.02 3.74
C MET A 1 12.82 16.72 2.81
N PHE A 2 12.85 15.59 2.10
CA PHE A 2 11.76 15.16 1.23
C PHE A 2 10.86 14.18 1.97
N ILE A 3 9.55 14.30 1.76
CA ILE A 3 8.55 13.43 2.39
C ILE A 3 7.67 12.90 1.26
N PHE A 4 7.53 11.59 1.22
CA PHE A 4 6.71 10.90 0.23
C PHE A 4 5.72 9.95 0.91
N GLY A 5 4.63 9.67 0.22
CA GLY A 5 3.66 8.65 0.53
C GLY A 5 2.79 8.94 1.76
N LYS A 6 2.06 7.91 2.17
CA LYS A 6 1.09 7.96 3.27
C LYS A 6 1.49 7.03 4.40
N LYS A 7 1.46 7.54 5.65
CA LYS A 7 1.75 6.72 6.85
C LYS A 7 0.72 5.59 7.02
N LEU A 8 1.20 4.45 7.51
CA LEU A 8 0.35 3.32 7.90
C LEU A 8 -0.67 3.77 8.95
N ASN A 9 -1.87 3.22 8.85
CA ASN A 9 -2.93 3.42 9.82
C ASN A 9 -3.78 2.15 9.92
N PHE A 10 -4.78 2.16 10.81
CA PHE A 10 -5.66 1.01 11.02
C PHE A 10 -6.80 0.90 10.00
N ARG A 11 -6.83 1.74 8.96
CA ARG A 11 -7.89 1.73 7.94
C ARG A 11 -8.02 0.37 7.25
N PRO A 12 -6.93 -0.35 6.89
CA PRO A 12 -7.04 -1.67 6.29
C PRO A 12 -7.81 -2.69 7.15
N LEU A 13 -7.55 -2.69 8.46
CA LEU A 13 -8.25 -3.56 9.40
C LEU A 13 -9.71 -3.15 9.57
N LEU A 14 -9.98 -1.85 9.65
CA LEU A 14 -11.34 -1.30 9.74
C LEU A 14 -12.17 -1.67 8.50
N ILE A 15 -11.60 -1.55 7.31
CA ILE A 15 -12.26 -1.98 6.06
C ILE A 15 -12.50 -3.48 6.10
N GLY A 16 -11.49 -4.29 6.44
CA GLY A 16 -11.68 -5.74 6.57
C GLY A 16 -12.81 -6.11 7.52
N LEU A 17 -12.90 -5.46 8.69
CA LEU A 17 -13.94 -5.69 9.69
C LEU A 17 -15.32 -5.29 9.17
N LEU A 18 -15.44 -4.16 8.48
CA LEU A 18 -16.71 -3.72 7.88
C LEU A 18 -17.21 -4.73 6.84
N PHE A 19 -16.33 -5.25 5.99
CA PHE A 19 -16.68 -6.31 5.04
C PHE A 19 -17.02 -7.63 5.73
N CYS A 20 -16.31 -7.99 6.80
CA CYS A 20 -16.63 -9.15 7.63
C CYS A 20 -18.06 -9.09 8.15
N LEU A 21 -18.43 -7.96 8.76
CA LEU A 21 -19.76 -7.74 9.32
C LEU A 21 -20.82 -7.67 8.22
N GLY A 22 -20.57 -6.92 7.15
CA GLY A 22 -21.48 -6.77 6.03
C GLY A 22 -21.81 -8.10 5.36
N ILE A 23 -20.78 -8.89 5.00
CA ILE A 23 -20.97 -10.20 4.38
C ILE A 23 -21.58 -11.20 5.36
N GLY A 24 -21.18 -11.17 6.64
CA GLY A 24 -21.78 -12.02 7.67
C GLY A 24 -23.28 -11.77 7.84
N ILE A 25 -23.69 -10.50 7.90
CA ILE A 25 -25.11 -10.12 8.00
C ILE A 25 -25.87 -10.54 6.73
N LEU A 26 -25.32 -10.27 5.55
CA LEU A 26 -25.95 -10.67 4.28
C LEU A 26 -26.11 -12.20 4.19
N ALA A 27 -25.09 -12.96 4.59
CA ALA A 27 -25.15 -14.41 4.63
C ALA A 27 -26.21 -14.92 5.64
N ALA A 28 -26.31 -14.30 6.81
CA ALA A 28 -27.34 -14.65 7.79
C ALA A 28 -28.76 -14.42 7.25
N ILE A 29 -29.00 -13.28 6.59
CA ILE A 29 -30.30 -12.97 5.95
C ILE A 29 -30.62 -14.01 4.87
N MET A 30 -29.66 -14.33 4.00
CA MET A 30 -29.86 -15.34 2.94
C MET A 30 -30.17 -16.73 3.50
N LEU A 31 -29.43 -17.17 4.52
CA LEU A 31 -29.67 -18.47 5.15
C LEU A 31 -31.05 -18.54 5.82
N GLN A 32 -31.47 -17.45 6.48
CA GLN A 32 -32.81 -17.35 7.06
C GLN A 32 -33.91 -17.44 5.99
N LEU A 33 -33.74 -16.79 4.83
CA LEU A 33 -34.69 -16.90 3.71
C LEU A 33 -34.79 -18.34 3.15
N MET A 34 -33.75 -19.16 3.34
CA MET A 34 -33.72 -20.56 2.94
C MET A 34 -34.18 -21.53 4.03
N ASN A 35 -34.67 -21.03 5.18
CA ASN A 35 -34.99 -21.81 6.39
C ASN A 35 -33.79 -22.60 6.96
N ILE A 36 -32.56 -22.11 6.74
CA ILE A 36 -31.32 -22.68 7.26
C ILE A 36 -30.88 -21.80 8.45
N HIS A 37 -31.03 -22.29 9.69
CA HIS A 37 -30.71 -21.52 10.91
C HIS A 37 -29.29 -21.62 11.56
N PRO A 38 -28.28 -22.31 11.00
CA PRO A 38 -26.95 -22.35 11.59
C PRO A 38 -26.19 -21.04 11.36
N ILE A 39 -26.30 -20.11 12.32
CA ILE A 39 -25.61 -18.80 12.34
C ILE A 39 -24.08 -18.91 12.21
N ILE A 40 -23.51 -20.06 12.57
CA ILE A 40 -22.09 -20.35 12.44
C ILE A 40 -21.60 -20.17 10.99
N TRP A 41 -22.40 -20.53 9.98
CA TRP A 41 -22.00 -20.42 8.58
C TRP A 41 -21.95 -18.97 8.11
N ALA A 42 -22.85 -18.12 8.60
CA ALA A 42 -22.83 -16.70 8.32
C ALA A 42 -21.58 -16.03 8.93
N VAL A 43 -21.25 -16.38 10.17
CA VAL A 43 -20.02 -15.89 10.83
C VAL A 43 -18.78 -16.36 10.08
N LEU A 44 -18.72 -17.64 9.69
CA LEU A 44 -17.60 -18.19 8.92
C LEU A 44 -17.44 -17.47 7.59
N ALA A 45 -18.53 -17.19 6.87
CA ALA A 45 -18.47 -16.43 5.62
C ALA A 45 -17.83 -15.04 5.84
N GLY A 46 -18.25 -14.31 6.88
CA GLY A 46 -17.65 -13.02 7.24
C GLY A 46 -16.16 -13.13 7.56
N VAL A 47 -15.77 -14.10 8.41
CA VAL A 47 -14.37 -14.32 8.81
C VAL A 47 -13.50 -14.68 7.61
N ILE A 48 -13.99 -15.51 6.68
CA ILE A 48 -13.26 -15.84 5.45
C ILE A 48 -12.97 -14.58 4.64
N ILE A 49 -13.96 -13.68 4.48
CA ILE A 49 -13.76 -12.41 3.78
C ILE A 49 -12.76 -11.51 4.51
N PHE A 50 -12.83 -11.43 5.83
CA PHE A 50 -11.83 -10.70 6.64
C PHE A 50 -10.41 -11.20 6.37
N LEU A 51 -10.22 -12.52 6.36
CA LEU A 51 -8.92 -13.14 6.13
C LEU A 51 -8.45 -12.90 4.69
N LEU A 52 -9.32 -13.00 3.69
CA LEU A 52 -8.97 -12.69 2.30
C LEU A 52 -8.52 -11.22 2.16
N ILE A 53 -9.23 -10.29 2.77
CA ILE A 53 -8.87 -8.87 2.72
C ILE A 53 -7.54 -8.61 3.42
N THR A 54 -7.34 -9.14 4.63
CA THR A 54 -6.17 -8.83 5.47
C THR A 54 -4.91 -9.63 5.13
N LEU A 55 -5.04 -10.88 4.65
CA LEU A 55 -3.91 -11.76 4.34
C LEU A 55 -3.56 -11.81 2.85
N VAL A 56 -4.51 -11.51 1.96
CA VAL A 56 -4.29 -11.61 0.51
C VAL A 56 -4.27 -10.23 -0.13
N TYR A 57 -5.38 -9.48 -0.03
CA TYR A 57 -5.53 -8.20 -0.70
C TYR A 57 -4.54 -7.16 -0.18
N TYR A 58 -4.59 -6.83 1.12
CA TYR A 58 -3.75 -5.77 1.66
C TYR A 58 -2.26 -6.06 1.55
N PRO A 59 -1.74 -7.26 1.86
CA PRO A 59 -0.32 -7.53 1.68
C PRO A 59 0.18 -7.39 0.23
N THR A 60 -0.73 -7.42 -0.75
CA THR A 60 -0.38 -7.15 -2.15
C THR A 60 -0.22 -5.66 -2.41
N VAL A 61 -1.13 -4.83 -1.89
CA VAL A 61 -1.20 -3.39 -2.21
C VAL A 61 -0.61 -2.46 -1.16
N LEU A 62 -0.25 -2.97 0.02
CA LEU A 62 0.14 -2.16 1.20
C LEU A 62 1.33 -1.24 0.90
N GLN A 63 2.30 -1.76 0.15
CA GLN A 63 3.53 -1.04 -0.18
C GLN A 63 3.29 0.15 -1.10
N ASP A 64 2.21 0.13 -1.88
CA ASP A 64 1.84 1.22 -2.78
C ASP A 64 0.85 2.18 -2.11
N GLU A 65 -0.12 1.67 -1.34
CA GLU A 65 -1.11 2.52 -0.68
C GLU A 65 -0.51 3.30 0.51
N PHE A 66 0.40 2.69 1.28
CA PHE A 66 0.96 3.25 2.52
C PHE A 66 2.48 3.46 2.46
N ASN A 67 2.99 3.84 1.30
CA ASN A 67 4.39 4.02 0.92
C ASN A 67 5.15 5.19 1.61
N TYR A 68 4.94 5.46 2.90
CA TYR A 68 5.62 6.56 3.59
C TYR A 68 7.13 6.34 3.70
N PHE A 69 7.88 7.34 3.26
CA PHE A 69 9.30 7.47 3.58
C PHE A 69 9.76 8.92 3.55
N THR A 70 10.88 9.19 4.22
CA THR A 70 11.51 10.51 4.27
C THR A 70 12.97 10.42 3.88
N ILE A 71 13.45 11.38 3.11
CA ILE A 71 14.86 11.52 2.74
C ILE A 71 15.38 12.81 3.36
N SER A 72 16.27 12.65 4.33
CA SER A 72 17.00 13.72 5.02
C SER A 72 18.41 13.86 4.44
N LYS A 73 19.18 14.85 4.93
CA LYS A 73 20.56 15.06 4.46
C LYS A 73 21.53 13.92 4.80
N GLN A 74 21.18 13.08 5.77
CA GLN A 74 22.06 12.04 6.33
C GLN A 74 21.46 10.64 6.26
N GLU A 75 20.13 10.54 6.28
CA GLU A 75 19.44 9.25 6.35
C GLU A 75 18.14 9.21 5.52
N ILE A 76 17.72 7.99 5.20
CA ILE A 76 16.41 7.67 4.65
C ILE A 76 15.66 6.81 5.65
N THR A 77 14.44 7.22 5.98
CA THR A 77 13.55 6.50 6.92
C THR A 77 12.33 5.99 6.16
N TYR A 78 12.04 4.69 6.24
CA TYR A 78 11.01 4.02 5.44
C TYR A 78 10.39 2.82 6.15
N TYR A 79 9.21 2.38 5.71
CA TYR A 79 8.63 1.11 6.17
C TYR A 79 9.27 -0.09 5.48
N ASN A 80 9.75 -1.06 6.26
CA ASN A 80 10.28 -2.30 5.70
C ASN A 80 9.17 -3.30 5.41
N TYR A 81 8.68 -3.27 4.18
CA TYR A 81 7.63 -4.17 3.70
C TYR A 81 8.05 -5.64 3.64
N GLY A 82 9.34 -5.95 3.40
CA GLY A 82 9.87 -7.32 3.44
C GLY A 82 8.99 -8.36 2.72
N ASN A 83 8.77 -9.51 3.38
CA ASN A 83 7.90 -10.57 2.89
C ASN A 83 6.42 -10.35 3.29
N ARG A 84 5.53 -11.21 2.80
CA ARG A 84 4.08 -11.12 3.07
C ARG A 84 3.75 -11.12 4.57
N PHE A 85 4.47 -11.90 5.37
CA PHE A 85 4.28 -11.92 6.83
C PHE A 85 4.63 -10.58 7.49
N ASN A 86 5.74 -9.94 7.08
CA ASN A 86 6.10 -8.61 7.56
C ASN A 86 5.03 -7.58 7.18
N LYS A 87 4.48 -7.63 5.96
CA LYS A 87 3.38 -6.76 5.54
C LYS A 87 2.14 -6.94 6.41
N PHE A 88 1.78 -8.17 6.74
CA PHE A 88 0.68 -8.45 7.65
C PHE A 88 0.95 -7.91 9.07
N LYS A 89 2.16 -8.10 9.60
CA LYS A 89 2.56 -7.53 10.89
C LYS A 89 2.48 -5.99 10.89
N LEU A 90 2.92 -5.34 9.81
CA LEU A 90 2.81 -3.89 9.64
C LEU A 90 1.34 -3.43 9.64
N LEU A 91 0.47 -4.18 8.97
CA LEU A 91 -0.97 -3.91 8.95
C LEU A 91 -1.59 -4.01 10.35
N LEU A 92 -1.20 -5.00 11.15
CA LEU A 92 -1.63 -5.15 12.54
C LEU A 92 -1.14 -4.02 13.45
N LEU A 93 0.09 -3.55 13.24
CA LEU A 93 0.68 -2.47 14.04
C LEU A 93 0.14 -1.08 13.63
N GLY A 94 -0.30 -0.92 12.38
CA GLY A 94 -0.89 0.31 11.87
C GLY A 94 0.02 1.52 12.11
N LYS A 95 -0.46 2.47 12.91
CA LYS A 95 0.30 3.70 13.24
C LYS A 95 1.58 3.43 14.03
N ASN A 96 1.64 2.31 14.75
CA ASN A 96 2.78 1.90 15.58
C ASN A 96 3.78 1.04 14.80
N ALA A 97 3.61 0.93 13.47
CA ALA A 97 4.52 0.19 12.63
C ALA A 97 5.95 0.76 12.71
N PRO A 98 6.97 -0.08 12.94
CA PRO A 98 8.35 0.38 13.00
C PRO A 98 8.84 0.83 11.63
N VAL A 99 9.59 1.92 11.62
CA VAL A 99 10.34 2.39 10.45
C VAL A 99 11.78 1.90 10.53
N LYS A 100 12.39 1.64 9.38
CA LYS A 100 13.82 1.42 9.25
C LYS A 100 14.49 2.70 8.79
N THR A 101 15.73 2.88 9.23
CA THR A 101 16.58 4.00 8.84
C THR A 101 17.84 3.46 8.19
N ILE A 102 18.26 4.07 7.09
CA ILE A 102 19.53 3.80 6.41
C ILE A 102 20.30 5.11 6.25
N LYS A 103 21.62 5.10 6.45
CA LYS A 103 22.43 6.29 6.20
C LYS A 103 22.67 6.44 4.70
N LEU A 104 22.74 7.68 4.22
CA LEU A 104 23.05 7.98 2.82
C LEU A 104 24.43 7.43 2.43
N THR A 105 25.38 7.40 3.36
CA THR A 105 26.72 6.83 3.17
C THR A 105 26.72 5.33 2.86
N ASP A 106 25.65 4.62 3.22
CA ASP A 106 25.53 3.18 3.00
C ASP A 106 24.92 2.87 1.61
N ILE A 107 24.52 3.90 0.85
CA ILE A 107 23.90 3.78 -0.46
C ILE A 107 24.99 3.88 -1.53
N LYS A 108 25.16 2.80 -2.28
CA LYS A 108 26.07 2.72 -3.43
C LYS A 108 25.51 3.43 -4.65
N SER A 109 24.21 3.28 -4.91
CA SER A 109 23.53 3.96 -6.01
C SER A 109 22.04 4.12 -5.77
N ALA A 110 21.47 5.13 -6.41
CA ALA A 110 20.03 5.41 -6.40
C ALA A 110 19.58 5.78 -7.81
N HIS A 111 18.47 5.20 -8.26
CA HIS A 111 17.86 5.50 -9.55
C HIS A 111 16.34 5.44 -9.49
N LEU A 112 15.70 6.19 -10.39
CA LEU A 112 14.26 6.10 -10.60
C LEU A 112 13.93 4.86 -11.42
N VAL A 113 12.86 4.18 -11.02
CA VAL A 113 12.28 3.04 -11.73
C VAL A 113 10.84 3.39 -12.05
N GLY A 114 10.39 3.04 -13.26
CA GLY A 114 9.02 3.27 -13.72
C GLY A 114 8.94 4.19 -14.94
N LYS A 115 7.76 4.23 -15.56
CA LYS A 115 7.47 5.13 -16.69
C LYS A 115 6.85 6.42 -16.16
N ASN A 116 7.15 7.54 -16.81
CA ASN A 116 6.53 8.81 -16.45
C ASN A 116 5.07 8.90 -16.96
N GLU A 117 4.73 8.15 -18.02
CA GLU A 117 3.37 8.05 -18.52
C GLU A 117 2.45 7.34 -17.52
N ILE A 118 1.29 7.93 -17.26
CA ILE A 118 0.30 7.37 -16.34
C ILE A 118 -0.88 6.78 -17.13
N LYS A 119 -1.09 5.49 -16.96
CA LYS A 119 -2.32 4.79 -17.35
C LYS A 119 -3.33 4.87 -16.20
N LYS A 120 -4.25 5.83 -16.24
CA LYS A 120 -5.35 5.87 -15.27
C LYS A 120 -6.47 4.95 -15.74
N MET A 121 -7.09 4.24 -14.81
CA MET A 121 -8.29 3.50 -15.16
C MET A 121 -9.40 4.51 -15.52
N ALA A 122 -9.96 4.38 -16.72
CA ALA A 122 -11.10 5.19 -17.13
C ALA A 122 -12.33 4.79 -16.32
N PHE A 123 -13.13 5.77 -15.93
CA PHE A 123 -14.35 5.50 -15.20
C PHE A 123 -15.54 5.45 -16.15
N THR A 124 -16.40 4.45 -15.97
CA THR A 124 -17.73 4.41 -16.59
C THR A 124 -18.75 4.96 -15.60
N VAL A 125 -19.52 5.97 -16.00
CA VAL A 125 -20.64 6.50 -15.22
C VAL A 125 -21.81 5.50 -15.27
N PRO A 126 -22.57 5.26 -14.19
CA PRO A 126 -22.48 5.83 -12.84
C PRO A 126 -21.48 5.10 -11.92
N PHE A 127 -20.86 5.86 -11.00
CA PHE A 127 -19.82 5.37 -10.09
C PHE A 127 -20.42 4.83 -8.79
N ASP A 128 -19.93 3.69 -8.31
CA ASP A 128 -20.04 3.35 -6.89
C ASP A 128 -18.77 3.78 -6.12
N MET A 129 -18.89 3.98 -4.80
CA MET A 129 -17.77 4.39 -3.94
C MET A 129 -16.64 3.34 -3.84
N LEU A 130 -16.93 2.07 -4.13
CA LEU A 130 -15.94 1.00 -4.16
C LEU A 130 -15.07 1.10 -5.41
N GLN A 131 -15.64 1.40 -6.58
CA GLN A 131 -14.91 1.62 -7.82
C GLN A 131 -13.93 2.78 -7.69
N VAL A 132 -14.33 3.88 -7.05
CA VAL A 132 -13.44 5.01 -6.77
C VAL A 132 -12.27 4.61 -5.85
N TYR A 133 -12.53 3.76 -4.85
CA TYR A 133 -11.48 3.26 -3.96
C TYR A 133 -10.49 2.35 -4.70
N PHE A 134 -10.99 1.37 -5.46
CA PHE A 134 -10.14 0.40 -6.16
C PHE A 134 -9.43 1.00 -7.38
N SER A 135 -10.01 1.98 -8.08
CA SER A 135 -9.39 2.59 -9.27
C SER A 135 -8.05 3.26 -8.97
N GLY A 136 -7.94 3.92 -7.80
CA GLY A 136 -6.68 4.53 -7.36
C GLY A 136 -5.60 3.48 -7.16
N ILE A 137 -5.94 2.39 -6.48
CA ILE A 137 -5.00 1.28 -6.20
C ILE A 137 -4.61 0.57 -7.50
N ILE A 138 -5.56 0.28 -8.38
CA ILE A 138 -5.27 -0.36 -9.66
C ILE A 138 -4.44 0.55 -10.56
N SER A 139 -4.68 1.86 -10.54
CA SER A 139 -3.82 2.82 -11.25
C SER A 139 -2.39 2.79 -10.69
N MET A 140 -2.19 2.67 -9.37
CA MET A 140 -0.84 2.51 -8.80
C MET A 140 -0.17 1.21 -9.26
N LEU A 141 -0.91 0.10 -9.30
CA LEU A 141 -0.40 -1.21 -9.75
C LEU A 141 -0.02 -1.21 -11.24
N MET A 142 -0.80 -0.51 -12.08
CA MET A 142 -0.52 -0.40 -13.53
C MET A 142 0.65 0.54 -13.83
N ASN A 143 1.00 1.43 -12.90
CA ASN A 143 2.05 2.43 -13.07
C ASN A 143 3.07 2.32 -11.92
N PRO A 144 3.86 1.24 -11.86
CA PRO A 144 4.92 1.13 -10.88
C PRO A 144 5.91 2.26 -11.12
N PHE A 145 6.08 3.11 -10.10
CA PHE A 145 7.00 4.24 -10.10
C PHE A 145 7.63 4.33 -8.72
N GLY A 146 8.95 4.48 -8.63
CA GLY A 146 9.66 4.43 -7.36
C GLY A 146 11.16 4.69 -7.44
N LEU A 147 11.82 4.64 -6.29
CA LEU A 147 13.27 4.72 -6.14
C LEU A 147 13.83 3.35 -5.82
N GLU A 148 14.76 2.86 -6.65
CA GLU A 148 15.57 1.70 -6.33
C GLU A 148 16.93 2.17 -5.77
N LEU A 149 17.21 1.73 -4.54
CA LEU A 149 18.46 1.97 -3.85
C LEU A 149 19.26 0.67 -3.82
N VAL A 150 20.54 0.75 -4.17
CA VAL A 150 21.50 -0.34 -4.00
C VAL A 150 22.44 0.06 -2.89
N LEU A 151 22.50 -0.75 -1.83
CA LEU A 151 23.40 -0.52 -0.70
C LEU A 151 24.81 -1.06 -0.97
N ASN A 152 25.78 -0.63 -0.17
CA ASN A 152 27.18 -1.07 -0.27
C ASN A 152 27.34 -2.60 -0.11
N ASN A 153 26.46 -3.24 0.67
CA ASN A 153 26.42 -4.70 0.84
C ASN A 153 25.69 -5.45 -0.31
N GLY A 154 25.27 -4.75 -1.37
CA GLY A 154 24.54 -5.31 -2.51
C GLY A 154 23.03 -5.46 -2.30
N GLN A 155 22.50 -5.16 -1.10
CA GLN A 155 21.07 -5.21 -0.83
C GLN A 155 20.33 -4.15 -1.66
N LYS A 156 19.24 -4.57 -2.30
CA LYS A 156 18.33 -3.68 -3.04
C LYS A 156 17.13 -3.30 -2.18
N ILE A 157 16.79 -2.02 -2.16
CA ILE A 157 15.62 -1.47 -1.48
C ILE A 157 14.79 -0.71 -2.51
N TYR A 158 13.51 -1.07 -2.62
CA TYR A 158 12.56 -0.36 -3.47
C TYR A 158 11.61 0.48 -2.62
N LEU A 159 11.61 1.80 -2.87
CA LEU A 159 10.71 2.77 -2.25
C LEU A 159 9.66 3.19 -3.28
N SER A 160 8.42 2.73 -3.11
CA SER A 160 7.34 3.05 -4.03
C SER A 160 6.99 4.54 -3.96
N LEU A 161 6.88 5.19 -5.11
CA LEU A 161 6.36 6.54 -5.31
C LEU A 161 5.03 6.52 -6.09
N ALA A 162 4.50 5.33 -6.40
CA ALA A 162 3.37 5.14 -7.31
C ALA A 162 2.16 5.98 -6.89
N ARG A 163 1.85 6.01 -5.59
CA ARG A 163 0.76 6.84 -5.04
C ARG A 163 0.93 8.31 -5.40
N ASP A 164 2.06 8.90 -5.04
CA ASP A 164 2.30 10.33 -5.22
C ASP A 164 2.38 10.67 -6.71
N HIS A 165 2.92 9.76 -7.52
CA HIS A 165 3.01 9.92 -8.97
C HIS A 165 1.62 9.91 -9.63
N ILE A 166 0.72 8.99 -9.25
CA ILE A 166 -0.66 8.95 -9.76
C ILE A 166 -1.43 10.26 -9.50
N TYR A 167 -1.25 10.84 -8.32
CA TYR A 167 -1.95 12.07 -7.93
C TYR A 167 -1.25 13.35 -8.41
N ASN A 168 0.08 13.39 -8.40
CA ASN A 168 0.89 14.57 -8.73
C ASN A 168 2.17 14.16 -9.51
N PRO A 169 2.07 13.79 -10.80
CA PRO A 169 3.19 13.21 -11.56
C PRO A 169 4.43 14.09 -11.62
N GLU A 170 4.29 15.31 -12.14
CA GLU A 170 5.43 16.20 -12.37
C GLU A 170 6.12 16.60 -11.07
N LYS A 171 5.32 16.95 -10.05
CA LYS A 171 5.84 17.29 -8.73
C LYS A 171 6.62 16.13 -8.12
N THR A 172 6.07 14.92 -8.18
CA THR A 172 6.70 13.71 -7.64
C THR A 172 8.00 13.41 -8.38
N TYR A 173 7.98 13.48 -9.72
CA TYR A 173 9.16 13.26 -10.55
C TYR A 173 10.29 14.25 -10.24
N ASN A 174 9.98 15.55 -10.16
CA ASN A 174 10.95 16.60 -9.86
C ASN A 174 11.53 16.47 -8.45
N GLN A 175 10.68 16.17 -7.46
CA GLN A 175 11.13 15.94 -6.08
C GLN A 175 12.01 14.68 -5.98
N ALA A 176 11.66 13.60 -6.66
CA ALA A 176 12.43 12.37 -6.65
C ALA A 176 13.81 12.54 -7.32
N ASN A 177 13.89 13.24 -8.45
CA ASN A 177 15.16 13.57 -9.10
C ASN A 177 16.05 14.44 -8.20
N THR A 178 15.47 15.44 -7.54
CA THR A 178 16.21 16.27 -6.59
C THR A 178 16.74 15.44 -5.42
N ALA A 179 15.93 14.50 -4.91
CA ALA A 179 16.35 13.59 -3.84
C ALA A 179 17.46 12.63 -4.27
N ILE A 180 17.43 12.09 -5.50
CA ILE A 180 18.54 11.26 -6.03
C ILE A 180 19.83 12.06 -6.12
N ASN A 181 19.78 13.30 -6.62
CA ASN A 181 20.96 14.14 -6.71
C ASN A 181 21.55 14.48 -5.33
N MET A 182 20.71 14.51 -4.28
CA MET A 182 21.17 14.65 -2.91
C MET A 182 21.83 13.37 -2.38
N ILE A 183 21.36 12.18 -2.77
CA ILE A 183 21.95 10.90 -2.36
C ILE A 183 23.30 10.65 -3.03
N LYS A 184 23.50 11.14 -4.26
CA LYS A 184 24.74 10.98 -5.03
C LYS A 184 25.88 11.92 -4.62
N LYS A 185 25.60 12.94 -3.81
CA LYS A 185 26.59 13.91 -3.31
C LYS A 185 27.20 13.42 -2.02
#